data_AF-A0A7S0HLB3-F1
#
_entry.id   AF-A0A7S0HLB3-F1
#
_cell.length_a   1.000
_cell.length_b   1.000
_cell.length_c   1.000
_cell.angle_alpha   90.00
_cell.angle_beta   90.00
_cell.angle_gamma   90.00
#
_symmetry.space_group_name_H-M   'P 1'
#
loop_
_entity.id
_entity.type
_entity.pdbx_description
1 polymer ?
#
loop_
_entity_poly.entity_id
_entity_poly.type
_entity_poly.pdbx_seq_one_letter_code
_entity_poly.pdbx_strand_id
1 'polypeptide(L)'
;FRLHWLLYVLPRSPAWLWDLMHTSANHEGGMWRYGPSVQAEVTRYVLERYADYASALDIGCNVGFMLARLQEASPRAQHYGTDISPTVVVAARARCPQCAAVVPFDLAALLDEETASQAG
;
A
#
# COMPACT_ATOMS: atom_id res chain seq x y z
N PHE A 1 0.30 24.17 -7.28
CA PHE A 1 -0.08 23.74 -5.92
C PHE A 1 -0.07 22.21 -5.87
N ARG A 2 0.66 21.59 -4.93
CA ARG A 2 0.65 20.12 -4.80
C ARG A 2 -0.71 19.72 -4.18
N LEU A 3 -1.65 19.26 -5.00
CA LEU A 3 -3.03 18.93 -4.59
C LEU A 3 -3.12 17.98 -3.39
N HIS A 4 -2.07 17.17 -3.15
CA HIS A 4 -2.01 16.18 -2.07
C HIS A 4 -2.23 16.76 -0.66
N TRP A 5 -1.82 18.01 -0.42
CA TRP A 5 -2.04 18.66 0.87
C TRP A 5 -3.49 19.11 1.10
N LEU A 6 -4.26 19.29 0.01
CA LEU A 6 -5.65 19.73 0.10
C LEU A 6 -6.52 18.71 0.85
N LEU A 7 -6.15 17.42 0.78
CA LEU A 7 -6.82 16.35 1.51
C LEU A 7 -6.77 16.50 3.03
N TYR A 8 -5.66 17.01 3.55
CA TYR A 8 -5.41 17.17 4.98
C TYR A 8 -6.02 18.45 5.55
N VAL A 9 -6.42 19.39 4.68
CA VAL A 9 -7.08 20.64 5.07
C VAL A 9 -8.61 20.47 5.08
N LEU A 10 -9.15 19.53 4.31
CA LEU A 10 -10.58 19.25 4.26
C LEU A 10 -10.95 18.16 5.29
N PRO A 11 -11.77 18.46 6.32
CA PRO A 11 -12.10 17.52 7.38
C PRO A 11 -12.86 16.27 6.88
N ARG A 12 -13.41 16.32 5.66
CA ARG A 12 -14.03 15.20 4.95
C ARG A 12 -13.72 15.29 3.47
N SER A 13 -12.49 14.95 3.12
CA SER A 13 -12.09 14.86 1.72
C SER A 13 -12.96 13.84 0.99
N PRO A 14 -13.61 14.22 -0.13
CA PRO A 14 -14.49 13.31 -0.83
C PRO A 14 -13.68 12.21 -1.54
N ALA A 15 -14.20 10.98 -1.56
CA ALA A 15 -13.52 9.80 -2.11
C ALA A 15 -13.06 10.00 -3.57
N TRP A 16 -13.83 10.70 -4.40
CA TRP A 16 -13.46 10.99 -5.79
C TRP A 16 -12.18 11.82 -5.91
N LEU A 17 -11.89 12.70 -4.94
CA LEU A 17 -10.66 13.51 -4.93
C LEU A 17 -9.44 12.62 -4.62
N TRP A 18 -9.63 11.65 -3.72
CA TRP A 18 -8.63 10.61 -3.45
C TRP A 18 -8.34 9.78 -4.71
N ASP A 19 -9.37 9.30 -5.39
CA ASP A 19 -9.23 8.49 -6.60
C ASP A 19 -8.58 9.24 -7.76
N LEU A 20 -8.93 10.51 -7.96
CA LEU A 20 -8.34 11.37 -8.98
C LEU A 20 -6.82 11.51 -8.79
N MET A 21 -6.37 11.75 -7.57
CA MET A 21 -4.94 11.90 -7.30
C MET A 21 -4.18 10.58 -7.47
N HIS A 22 -4.77 9.45 -7.07
CA HIS A 22 -4.15 8.14 -7.26
C HIS A 22 -4.08 7.71 -8.73
N THR A 23 -5.10 8.05 -9.52
CA THR A 23 -5.10 7.80 -10.97
C THR A 23 -3.96 8.54 -11.67
N SER A 24 -3.67 9.77 -11.23
CA SER A 24 -2.57 10.59 -11.78
C SER A 24 -1.16 10.12 -11.37
N ALA A 25 -1.06 9.24 -10.37
CA ALA A 25 0.20 8.84 -9.74
C ALA A 25 0.80 7.53 -10.29
N ASN A 26 0.19 6.95 -11.32
CA ASN A 26 0.34 5.55 -11.71
C ASN A 26 1.72 5.11 -12.24
N HIS A 27 2.69 5.99 -12.49
CA HIS A 27 3.90 5.60 -13.24
C HIS A 27 5.24 5.76 -12.50
N GLU A 28 5.35 6.57 -11.43
CA GLU A 28 6.66 6.93 -10.83
C GLU A 28 6.71 6.79 -9.30
N GLY A 29 6.11 5.74 -8.73
CA GLY A 29 6.17 5.49 -7.28
C GLY A 29 5.04 6.13 -6.47
N GLY A 30 3.88 6.34 -7.11
CA GLY A 30 2.68 6.82 -6.45
C GLY A 30 2.73 8.30 -6.07
N MET A 31 1.74 8.72 -5.27
CA MET A 31 1.53 10.12 -4.88
C MET A 31 2.76 10.74 -4.19
N TRP A 32 3.51 9.88 -3.49
CA TRP A 32 4.58 10.27 -2.58
C TRP A 32 5.94 10.43 -3.25
N ARG A 33 6.09 9.98 -4.50
CA ARG A 33 7.35 10.06 -5.28
C ARG A 33 8.58 9.71 -4.42
N TYR A 34 8.56 8.51 -3.84
CA TYR A 34 9.65 8.07 -2.97
C TYR A 34 11.00 8.21 -3.68
N GLY A 35 12.02 8.69 -2.97
CA GLY A 35 13.37 8.79 -3.52
C GLY A 35 13.85 7.41 -4.02
N PRO A 36 14.68 7.36 -5.07
CA PRO A 36 15.02 6.11 -5.76
C PRO A 36 15.70 5.07 -4.86
N SER A 37 16.32 5.48 -3.74
CA SER A 37 17.04 4.58 -2.83
C SER A 37 16.19 3.98 -1.71
N VAL A 38 15.05 4.60 -1.34
CA VAL A 38 14.28 4.23 -0.15
C VAL A 38 13.86 2.76 -0.18
N GLN A 39 13.34 2.32 -1.33
CA GLN A 39 12.89 0.95 -1.51
C GLN A 39 14.05 -0.06 -1.41
N ALA A 40 15.22 0.29 -1.93
CA ALA A 40 16.39 -0.58 -1.88
C ALA A 40 16.98 -0.71 -0.47
N GLU A 41 17.05 0.39 0.26
CA GLU A 41 17.56 0.42 1.64
C GLU A 41 16.66 -0.38 2.59
N VAL A 42 15.34 -0.21 2.48
CA VAL A 42 14.37 -0.98 3.29
C VAL A 42 14.43 -2.46 2.93
N THR A 43 14.50 -2.79 1.64
CA THR A 43 14.63 -4.20 1.19
C THR A 43 15.87 -4.83 1.82
N ARG A 44 17.03 -4.16 1.72
CA ARG A 44 18.29 -4.64 2.31
C ARG A 44 18.16 -4.85 3.81
N TYR A 45 17.59 -3.89 4.53
CA TYR A 45 17.40 -4.01 5.98
C TYR A 45 16.56 -5.23 6.37
N VAL A 46 15.46 -5.49 5.64
CA VAL A 46 14.61 -6.67 5.89
C VAL A 46 15.40 -7.95 5.66
N LEU A 47 16.11 -8.06 4.53
CA LEU A 47 16.83 -9.28 4.16
C LEU A 47 18.04 -9.56 5.06
N GLU A 48 18.74 -8.53 5.52
CA GLU A 48 19.86 -8.69 6.45
C GLU A 48 19.41 -9.20 7.82
N ARG A 49 18.20 -8.81 8.25
CA ARG A 49 17.70 -9.11 9.60
C ARG A 49 16.79 -10.34 9.65
N TYR A 50 16.15 -10.66 8.54
CA TYR A 50 15.14 -11.69 8.42
C TYR A 50 15.33 -12.52 7.14
N ALA A 51 16.53 -13.00 6.86
CA ALA A 51 16.85 -13.68 5.59
C ALA A 51 15.87 -14.81 5.20
N ASP A 52 15.30 -15.52 6.19
CA ASP A 52 14.41 -16.68 5.98
C ASP A 52 12.97 -16.43 6.46
N TYR A 53 12.45 -15.20 6.35
CA TYR A 53 11.04 -14.97 6.70
C TYR A 53 10.09 -15.79 5.82
N ALA A 54 9.04 -16.33 6.44
CA ALA A 54 8.03 -17.12 5.73
C ALA A 54 6.98 -16.25 5.04
N SER A 55 6.66 -15.09 5.61
CA SER A 55 5.69 -14.15 5.06
C SER A 55 5.97 -12.70 5.46
N ALA A 56 5.46 -11.75 4.66
CA ALA A 56 5.54 -10.33 4.93
C ALA A 56 4.24 -9.62 4.50
N LEU A 57 3.81 -8.62 5.28
CA LEU A 57 2.67 -7.75 4.99
C LEU A 57 3.15 -6.30 4.80
N ASP A 58 2.86 -5.74 3.63
CA ASP A 58 3.10 -4.33 3.30
C ASP A 58 1.80 -3.52 3.44
N ILE A 59 1.74 -2.63 4.44
CA ILE A 59 0.59 -1.79 4.75
C ILE A 59 0.78 -0.41 4.12
N GLY A 60 -0.16 0.00 3.27
CA GLY A 60 0.04 1.15 2.39
C GLY A 60 1.01 0.77 1.27
N CYS A 61 0.79 -0.39 0.65
CA CYS A 61 1.72 -0.98 -0.32
C CYS A 61 1.90 -0.15 -1.61
N ASN A 62 1.10 0.92 -1.74
CA ASN A 62 1.10 1.79 -2.90
C ASN A 62 0.96 0.94 -4.17
N VAL A 63 1.57 1.33 -5.28
CA VAL A 63 1.54 0.58 -6.53
C VAL A 63 2.42 -0.70 -6.49
N GLY A 64 2.89 -1.15 -5.33
CA GLY A 64 3.53 -2.47 -5.16
C GLY A 64 5.02 -2.55 -5.53
N PHE A 65 5.76 -1.43 -5.49
CA PHE A 65 7.21 -1.45 -5.74
C PHE A 65 7.97 -2.27 -4.70
N MET A 66 7.66 -2.10 -3.42
CA MET A 66 8.31 -2.85 -2.34
C MET A 66 7.98 -4.34 -2.44
N LEU A 67 6.70 -4.66 -2.63
CA LEU A 67 6.22 -6.03 -2.82
C LEU A 67 6.96 -6.76 -3.94
N ALA A 68 7.12 -6.13 -5.11
CA ALA A 68 7.84 -6.75 -6.22
C ALA A 68 9.32 -7.01 -5.88
N ARG A 69 9.98 -6.09 -5.16
CA ARG A 69 11.38 -6.27 -4.73
C ARG A 69 11.53 -7.39 -3.72
N LEU A 70 10.63 -7.48 -2.74
CA LEU A 70 10.64 -8.57 -1.75
C LEU A 70 10.33 -9.91 -2.41
N GLN A 71 9.38 -9.96 -3.35
CA GLN A 71 9.05 -11.16 -4.12
C GLN A 71 10.24 -11.64 -4.96
N GLU A 72 10.97 -10.72 -5.59
CA GLU A 72 12.18 -11.05 -6.35
C GLU A 72 13.30 -11.58 -5.44
N ALA A 73 13.53 -10.93 -4.30
CA ALA A 73 14.61 -11.30 -3.38
C ALA A 73 14.32 -12.58 -2.58
N SER A 74 13.07 -12.84 -2.23
CA SER A 74 12.63 -13.95 -1.37
C SER A 74 11.44 -14.70 -1.98
N PRO A 75 11.59 -15.35 -3.15
CA PRO A 75 10.46 -15.89 -3.92
C PRO A 75 9.69 -17.03 -3.23
N ARG A 76 10.27 -17.63 -2.18
CA ARG A 76 9.61 -18.67 -1.37
C ARG A 76 8.73 -18.12 -0.26
N ALA A 77 8.90 -16.85 0.11
CA ALA A 77 8.10 -16.20 1.12
C ALA A 77 6.75 -15.75 0.54
N GLN A 78 5.72 -15.72 1.37
CA GLN A 78 4.40 -15.23 1.00
C GLN A 78 4.31 -13.71 1.23
N HIS A 79 4.07 -12.96 0.17
CA HIS A 79 3.95 -11.51 0.23
C HIS A 79 2.50 -11.06 0.15
N TYR A 80 2.08 -10.27 1.13
CA TYR A 80 0.76 -9.68 1.25
C TYR A 80 0.85 -8.17 1.16
N GLY A 81 -0.09 -7.55 0.45
CA GLY A 81 -0.16 -6.10 0.31
C GLY A 81 -1.55 -5.57 0.62
N THR A 82 -1.61 -4.38 1.21
CA THR A 82 -2.88 -3.67 1.34
C THR A 82 -2.73 -2.17 1.16
N ASP A 83 -3.73 -1.54 0.54
CA ASP A 83 -3.81 -0.09 0.39
C ASP A 83 -5.27 0.35 0.41
N ILE A 84 -5.55 1.56 0.90
CA ILE A 84 -6.92 2.09 0.98
C ILE A 84 -7.47 2.52 -0.38
N SER A 85 -6.61 2.72 -1.39
CA SER A 85 -7.04 3.06 -2.75
C SER A 85 -7.23 1.79 -3.61
N PRO A 86 -8.47 1.47 -4.06
CA PRO A 86 -8.70 0.33 -4.95
C PRO A 86 -7.93 0.44 -6.27
N THR A 87 -7.81 1.66 -6.82
CA THR A 87 -7.03 1.94 -8.04
C THR A 87 -5.56 1.56 -7.88
N VAL A 88 -4.96 1.88 -6.74
CA VAL A 88 -3.57 1.56 -6.43
C VAL A 88 -3.38 0.06 -6.23
N VAL A 89 -4.34 -0.60 -5.58
CA VAL A 89 -4.33 -2.06 -5.42
C VAL A 89 -4.34 -2.77 -6.77
N VAL A 90 -5.10 -2.28 -7.75
CA VAL A 90 -5.08 -2.82 -9.13
C VAL A 90 -3.68 -2.70 -9.73
N ALA A 91 -3.03 -1.53 -9.60
CA ALA A 91 -1.66 -1.34 -10.09
C ALA A 91 -0.63 -2.23 -9.36
N ALA A 92 -0.79 -2.42 -8.06
CA ALA A 92 0.06 -3.28 -7.24
C ALA A 92 -0.05 -4.76 -7.63
N ARG A 93 -1.28 -5.26 -7.86
CA ARG A 93 -1.52 -6.61 -8.37
C ARG A 93 -0.83 -6.85 -9.71
N ALA A 94 -0.95 -5.88 -10.63
CA ALA A 94 -0.30 -5.97 -11.93
C ALA A 94 1.23 -6.00 -11.83
N ARG A 95 1.82 -5.30 -10.84
CA ARG A 95 3.26 -5.23 -10.63
C ARG A 95 3.83 -6.47 -9.92
N CYS A 96 3.08 -7.07 -8.99
CA CYS A 96 3.49 -8.30 -8.30
C CYS A 96 2.44 -9.42 -8.48
N PRO A 97 2.35 -10.03 -9.67
CA PRO A 97 1.38 -11.09 -9.93
C PRO A 97 1.65 -12.39 -9.14
N GLN A 98 2.86 -12.54 -8.59
CA GLN A 98 3.26 -13.68 -7.76
C GLN A 98 3.00 -13.48 -6.27
N CYS A 99 2.63 -12.27 -5.84
CA CYS A 99 2.30 -11.99 -4.44
C CYS A 99 1.04 -12.78 -4.03
N ALA A 100 1.01 -13.26 -2.79
CA ALA A 100 -0.03 -14.15 -2.29
C ALA A 100 -1.42 -13.48 -2.27
N ALA A 101 -1.50 -12.24 -1.79
CA ALA A 101 -2.68 -11.41 -1.95
C ALA A 101 -2.33 -9.93 -1.88
N VAL A 102 -3.00 -9.12 -2.70
CA VAL A 102 -2.96 -7.66 -2.59
C VAL A 102 -4.40 -7.18 -2.58
N VAL A 103 -4.84 -6.54 -1.50
CA VAL A 103 -6.27 -6.26 -1.26
C VAL A 103 -6.52 -4.80 -0.89
N PRO A 104 -7.71 -4.26 -1.16
CA PRO A 104 -8.11 -2.99 -0.57
C PRO A 104 -8.25 -3.12 0.96
N PHE A 105 -7.75 -2.14 1.70
CA PHE A 105 -8.04 -2.00 3.12
C PHE A 105 -9.33 -1.19 3.29
N ASP A 106 -10.37 -1.80 3.85
CA ASP A 106 -11.63 -1.12 4.14
C ASP A 106 -11.57 -0.46 5.53
N LEU A 107 -11.33 0.85 5.55
CA LEU A 107 -11.34 1.64 6.79
C LEU A 107 -12.74 1.71 7.43
N ALA A 108 -13.82 1.59 6.66
CA ALA A 108 -15.17 1.68 7.21
C ALA A 108 -15.47 0.48 8.12
N ALA A 109 -14.96 -0.70 7.77
CA ALA A 109 -15.10 -1.91 8.57
C ALA A 109 -14.47 -1.79 9.97
N LEU A 110 -13.52 -0.86 10.20
CA LEU A 110 -12.95 -0.62 11.53
C LEU A 110 -13.87 0.21 12.45
N LEU A 111 -14.76 1.02 11.88
CA LEU A 111 -15.66 1.89 12.65
C LEU A 111 -16.92 1.13 13.14
N ASP A 112 -17.24 0.01 12.50
CA ASP A 112 -18.40 -0.80 12.86
C ASP A 112 -18.22 -1.57 14.18
N GLU A 113 -16.98 -1.86 14.61
CA GLU A 113 -16.72 -2.57 15.88
C GLU A 113 -17.04 -1.73 17.13
N GLU A 114 -16.77 -0.43 17.13
CA GLU A 114 -17.11 0.47 18.25
C GLU A 114 -18.63 0.69 18.36
N THR A 115 -19.34 0.68 17.23
CA THR A 115 -20.80 0.84 17.21
C THR A 115 -21.52 -0.46 17.63
N ALA A 116 -20.93 -1.62 17.35
CA ALA A 116 -21.45 -2.92 17.79
C ALA A 116 -21.26 -3.16 19.31
N SER A 117 -20.17 -2.67 19.90
CA SER A 117 -19.89 -2.88 21.33
C SER A 117 -20.69 -1.97 22.28
N GLN A 118 -21.33 -0.90 21.78
CA GLN A 118 -22.18 -0.02 22.61
C GLN A 118 -23.69 -0.32 22.49
N ALA A 119 -24.06 -1.31 21.68
CA ALA A 119 -25.46 -1.73 21.49
C ALA A 119 -25.80 -3.04 22.25
N GLY A 120 -24.90 -3.54 23.10
CA GLY A 120 -25.05 -4.76 23.90
C GLY A 120 -25.22 -4.50 25.39
#